data_AF-M6ZRI0-F1
#
_entry.id   AF-M6ZRI0-F1
#
_cell.length_a   1.000
_cell.length_b   1.000
_cell.length_c   1.000
_cell.angle_alpha   90.00
_cell.angle_beta   90.00
_cell.angle_gamma   90.00
#
_symmetry.space_group_name_H-M   'P 1'
#
loop_
_entity.id
_entity.type
_entity.pdbx_description
1 polymer ?
#
loop_
_entity_poly.entity_id
_entity_poly.type
_entity_poly.pdbx_seq_one_letter_code
_entity_poly.pdbx_strand_id
1 'polypeptide(L)'
;MNSITIQFQATVWVYPGKGGWHFLTLPIKTSKEVRTILDKMPRSWGMVPVIAQIGVTNWNTSIFPEKNSIKYVLPLKADIRKKEKLQ
;
A
#
# COMPACT_ATOMS: atom_id res chain seq x y z
N MET A 1 21.27 7.55 -2.03
CA MET A 1 19.90 7.23 -2.48
C MET A 1 18.96 7.57 -1.35
N ASN A 2 18.10 8.58 -1.49
CA ASN A 2 17.18 8.98 -0.43
C ASN A 2 15.95 8.08 -0.47
N SER A 3 15.78 7.20 0.51
CA SER A 3 14.53 6.48 0.74
C SER A 3 13.67 7.25 1.74
N ILE A 4 12.40 7.48 1.40
CA ILE A 4 11.43 8.10 2.30
C ILE A 4 10.59 7.00 2.93
N THR A 5 10.57 6.93 4.26
CA THR A 5 9.75 6.00 5.02
C THR A 5 8.54 6.72 5.57
N ILE A 6 7.34 6.20 5.28
CA ILE A 6 6.08 6.73 5.80
C ILE A 6 5.41 5.64 6.63
N GLN A 7 5.08 5.97 7.87
CA GLN A 7 4.39 5.07 8.80
C GLN A 7 2.92 5.47 8.93
N PHE A 8 2.04 4.47 8.97
CA PHE A 8 0.61 4.69 9.15
C PHE A 8 -0.06 3.44 9.73
N GLN A 9 -1.28 3.62 10.21
CA GLN A 9 -2.17 2.52 10.60
C GLN A 9 -3.36 2.46 9.65
N ALA A 10 -3.76 1.25 9.30
CA ALA A 10 -4.90 0.99 8.43
C ALA A 10 -5.51 -0.37 8.75
N THR A 11 -6.79 -0.54 8.45
CA THR A 11 -7.50 -1.80 8.60
C THR A 11 -7.35 -2.63 7.32
N VAL A 12 -7.04 -3.92 7.49
CA VAL A 12 -7.07 -4.89 6.39
C VAL A 12 -8.53 -5.20 6.04
N TRP A 13 -8.86 -5.16 4.75
CA TRP A 13 -10.17 -5.53 4.25
C TRP A 13 -10.06 -6.58 3.14
N VAL A 14 -11.13 -7.38 2.99
CA VAL A 14 -11.22 -8.45 2.00
C VAL A 14 -11.91 -7.91 0.76
N TYR A 15 -11.30 -8.07 -0.41
CA TYR A 15 -11.93 -7.71 -1.67
C TYR A 15 -13.04 -8.70 -2.00
N PRO A 16 -14.25 -8.22 -2.38
CA PRO A 16 -15.43 -9.08 -2.57
C PRO A 16 -15.38 -9.97 -3.82
N GLY A 17 -14.24 -10.03 -4.53
CA GLY A 17 -14.06 -10.87 -5.71
C GLY A 17 -13.52 -12.26 -5.42
N LYS A 18 -13.52 -13.11 -6.46
CA LYS A 18 -12.91 -14.44 -6.40
C LYS A 18 -11.40 -14.33 -6.14
N GLY A 19 -10.86 -15.21 -5.29
CA GLY A 19 -9.41 -15.31 -5.02
C GLY A 19 -8.96 -14.86 -3.63
N GLY A 20 -9.86 -14.33 -2.79
CA GLY A 20 -9.53 -14.04 -1.38
C GLY A 20 -8.45 -12.95 -1.21
N TRP A 21 -8.48 -11.94 -2.07
CA TRP A 21 -7.54 -10.83 -2.01
C TRP A 21 -7.78 -9.97 -0.78
N HIS A 22 -6.69 -9.57 -0.11
CA HIS A 22 -6.73 -8.69 1.04
C HIS A 22 -5.97 -7.41 0.70
N PHE A 23 -6.49 -6.28 1.16
CA PHE A 23 -5.93 -4.96 0.90
C PHE A 23 -5.93 -4.12 2.16
N LEU A 24 -5.11 -3.08 2.17
CA LEU A 24 -5.24 -1.96 3.08
C LEU A 24 -5.40 -0.68 2.27
N THR A 25 -6.23 0.24 2.75
CA THR A 25 -6.32 1.57 2.16
C THR A 25 -5.50 2.54 3.01
N LEU A 26 -4.57 3.26 2.38
CA LEU A 26 -3.76 4.27 3.06
C LEU A 26 -4.67 5.39 3.60
N PRO A 27 -4.43 5.89 4.82
CA PRO A 27 -5.10 7.08 5.33
C PRO A 27 -4.93 8.27 4.39
N ILE A 28 -5.86 9.23 4.45
CA ILE A 28 -5.86 10.41 3.58
C ILE A 28 -4.56 11.21 3.72
N LYS A 29 -4.07 11.38 4.96
CA LYS A 29 -2.82 12.12 5.23
C LYS A 29 -1.62 11.47 4.54
N THR A 30 -1.46 10.16 4.73
CA THR A 30 -0.42 9.35 4.09
C THR A 30 -0.52 9.39 2.57
N SER A 31 -1.74 9.29 2.02
CA SER A 31 -1.95 9.33 0.56
C SER A 31 -1.60 10.69 -0.05
N LYS A 32 -1.86 11.79 0.68
CA LYS A 32 -1.43 13.14 0.27
C LYS A 32 0.09 13.27 0.28
N GLU A 33 0.73 12.80 1.34
CA GLU A 33 2.20 12.82 1.46
C GLU A 33 2.87 12.02 0.34
N VAL A 34 2.38 10.80 0.08
CA VAL A 34 2.77 9.98 -1.07
C VAL A 34 2.61 10.80 -2.36
N ARG A 35 1.42 11.39 -2.62
CA ARG A 35 1.18 12.19 -3.82
C ARG A 35 2.14 13.38 -3.96
N THR A 36 2.44 14.10 -2.89
CA THR A 36 3.38 15.24 -2.91
C THR A 36 4.80 14.83 -3.27
N ILE A 37 5.28 13.70 -2.77
CA ILE A 37 6.58 13.13 -3.14
C ILE A 37 6.58 12.75 -4.62
N LEU A 38 5.47 12.15 -5.01
CA LEU A 38 5.25 11.57 -6.31
C LEU A 38 5.02 12.61 -7.42
N ASP A 39 4.37 13.73 -7.19
CA ASP A 39 4.15 14.78 -8.22
C ASP A 39 5.48 15.34 -8.78
N LYS A 40 6.61 15.05 -8.11
CA LYS A 40 7.96 15.39 -8.56
C LYS A 40 8.61 14.32 -9.46
N MET A 41 7.91 13.23 -9.80
CA MET A 41 8.44 12.10 -10.58
C MET A 41 7.59 11.78 -11.81
N PRO A 42 8.19 11.57 -13.01
CA PRO A 42 7.47 11.08 -14.18
C PRO A 42 6.97 9.65 -13.92
N ARG A 43 5.69 9.36 -14.18
CA ARG A 43 5.11 8.03 -13.92
C ARG A 43 4.34 7.42 -15.07
N SER A 44 4.49 6.10 -15.17
CA SER A 44 3.66 5.21 -15.97
C SER A 44 2.48 4.71 -15.13
N TRP A 45 1.24 4.91 -15.61
CA TRP A 45 0.04 4.17 -15.23
C TRP A 45 -0.44 4.19 -13.76
N GLY A 46 0.10 5.08 -12.91
CA GLY A 46 -0.39 5.29 -11.54
C GLY A 46 0.02 4.24 -10.51
N MET A 47 0.69 3.16 -10.92
CA MET A 47 1.31 2.20 -10.00
C MET A 47 2.60 2.77 -9.42
N VAL A 48 2.79 2.61 -8.12
CA VAL A 48 3.97 3.12 -7.42
C VAL A 48 4.67 1.98 -6.71
N PRO A 49 5.89 1.59 -7.13
CA PRO A 49 6.65 0.54 -6.47
C PRO A 49 7.12 1.04 -5.10
N VAL A 50 6.98 0.18 -4.09
CA VAL A 50 7.36 0.46 -2.70
C VAL A 50 7.94 -0.80 -2.04
N ILE A 51 8.71 -0.57 -0.98
CA ILE A 51 9.02 -1.61 0.00
C ILE A 51 8.04 -1.42 1.15
N ALA A 52 7.13 -2.37 1.33
CA ALA A 52 6.19 -2.34 2.45
C ALA A 52 6.77 -3.10 3.64
N GLN A 53 6.44 -2.66 4.85
CA GLN A 53 6.81 -3.32 6.09
C GLN A 53 5.60 -3.38 7.02
N ILE A 54 5.38 -4.55 7.62
CA ILE A 54 4.48 -4.75 8.76
C ILE A 54 5.26 -5.57 9.78
N GLY A 55 5.33 -5.08 11.02
CA GLY A 55 6.13 -5.71 12.08
C GLY A 55 7.58 -5.89 11.63
N VAL A 56 8.03 -7.14 11.58
CA VAL A 56 9.41 -7.50 11.18
C VAL A 56 9.51 -7.92 9.70
N THR A 57 8.38 -8.11 9.02
CA THR A 57 8.36 -8.56 7.64
C THR A 57 8.37 -7.38 6.68
N ASN A 58 9.34 -7.37 5.76
CA ASN A 58 9.41 -6.46 4.63
C ASN A 58 9.20 -7.21 3.30
N TRP A 59 8.58 -6.55 2.33
CA TRP A 59 8.43 -7.11 0.99
C TRP A 59 8.28 -6.04 -0.10
N ASN A 60 8.76 -6.38 -1.30
CA ASN A 60 8.54 -5.58 -2.50
C ASN A 60 7.09 -5.74 -2.99
N THR A 61 6.46 -4.62 -3.28
CA THR A 61 5.07 -4.52 -3.76
C THR A 61 4.84 -3.18 -4.45
N SER A 62 3.60 -2.92 -4.85
CA SER A 62 3.18 -1.62 -5.36
C SER A 62 1.92 -1.15 -4.67
N ILE A 63 1.76 0.16 -4.53
CA ILE A 63 0.49 0.79 -4.20
C ILE A 63 -0.19 1.29 -5.48
N PHE A 64 -1.53 1.30 -5.44
CA PHE A 64 -2.37 1.66 -6.59
C PHE A 64 -3.38 2.72 -6.17
N PRO A 65 -3.73 3.69 -7.03
CA PRO A 65 -4.80 4.64 -6.72
C PRO A 65 -6.14 3.91 -6.58
N GLU A 66 -6.88 4.27 -5.54
CA GLU A 66 -8.27 3.85 -5.36
C GLU A 66 -9.15 4.55 -6.43
N LYS A 67 -10.10 3.82 -7.01
CA LYS A 67 -11.00 4.38 -8.03
C LYS A 67 -11.79 5.55 -7.45
N ASN A 68 -11.82 6.67 -8.16
CA ASN A 68 -12.54 7.90 -7.77
C ASN A 68 -12.11 8.49 -6.42
N SER A 69 -10.88 8.24 -5.99
CA SER A 69 -10.38 8.69 -4.69
C SER A 69 -8.92 9.12 -4.79
N ILE A 70 -8.49 9.98 -3.85
CA ILE A 70 -7.07 10.37 -3.73
C ILE A 70 -6.25 9.34 -2.94
N LYS A 71 -6.90 8.32 -2.39
CA LYS A 71 -6.27 7.30 -1.56
C LYS A 71 -5.54 6.28 -2.43
N TYR A 72 -4.58 5.61 -1.81
CA TYR A 72 -3.92 4.45 -2.39
C TYR A 72 -4.33 3.18 -1.67
N VAL A 73 -4.39 2.08 -2.40
CA VAL A 73 -4.57 0.72 -1.87
C VAL A 73 -3.26 -0.05 -1.98
N LEU A 74 -3.00 -0.86 -0.95
CA LEU A 74 -1.85 -1.74 -0.85
C LEU A 74 -2.35 -3.20 -0.79
N PRO A 75 -2.01 -4.06 -1.75
CA PRO A 75 -2.31 -5.49 -1.65
C PRO A 75 -1.48 -6.14 -0.54
N LEU A 76 -2.14 -7.00 0.25
CA LEU A 76 -1.54 -7.75 1.33
C LEU A 76 -1.50 -9.25 1.00
N LYS A 77 -0.29 -9.73 0.68
CA LYS A 77 -0.05 -11.13 0.30
C LYS A 77 -0.41 -12.09 1.45
N ALA A 78 -0.90 -13.28 1.10
CA ALA A 78 -1.30 -14.30 2.08
C ALA A 78 -0.16 -14.74 3.00
N ASP A 79 1.05 -14.90 2.46
CA ASP A 79 2.24 -15.27 3.24
C ASP A 79 2.58 -14.22 4.32
N ILE A 80 2.44 -12.93 3.98
CA ILE A 80 2.68 -11.82 4.92
C ILE A 80 1.63 -11.84 6.04
N ARG A 81 0.35 -12.06 5.70
CA ARG A 81 -0.72 -12.18 6.70
C ARG A 81 -0.46 -13.32 7.69
N LYS A 82 0.04 -14.45 7.20
CA LYS A 82 0.40 -15.60 8.05
C LYS A 82 1.58 -15.29 8.96
N LYS A 83 2.64 -14.69 8.44
CA LYS A 83 3.85 -14.33 9.20
C LYS A 83 3.57 -13.34 10.34
N GLU A 84 2.75 -12.33 10.06
CA GLU A 84 2.42 -11.27 11.02
C GLU A 84 1.12 -11.54 11.80
N LYS A 85 0.55 -12.74 11.70
CA LYS A 85 -0.67 -13.17 12.42
C LYS A 85 -1.87 -12.22 12.24
N LEU A 86 -2.09 -11.76 11.01
CA LEU A 86 -3.17 -10.85 10.62
C LEU A 86 -4.40 -11.58 10.07
N GLN A 87 -4.74 -12.75 10.64
CA GLN A 87 -5.89 -13.57 10.24
C GLN A 87 -6.87 -13.72 11.40
#